data_AF-T1L270-F1
#
_entry.id   AF-T1L270-F1
#
_cell.length_a   1.000
_cell.length_b   1.000
_cell.length_c   1.000
_cell.angle_alpha   90.00
_cell.angle_beta   90.00
_cell.angle_gamma   90.00
#
_symmetry.space_group_name_H-M   'P 1'
#
loop_
_entity.id
_entity.type
_entity.pdbx_description
1 polymer ?
#
loop_
_entity_poly.entity_id
_entity_poly.type
_entity_poly.pdbx_seq_one_letter_code
_entity_poly.pdbx_strand_id
1 'polypeptide(L)'
;MCYQGNDKIDLYLANLISEDVTPSKTSMLALTNITIFILFALREYIHYIERSGYLTSLRSFVDIRIHGVTYEPLKLNERCSRIFSKICHILMINGIRSLILLCVWATSLTIMLRLYFSATYATKERIFFMIFHIPIAIVALITVCSSLLSIGFNLWALLAFQIAHIDSIIDQIKYLFSKLPLSQPELRHVNEQMISVLNDNDQTNRQINYLLLYLDGLIAIEADIMLLFTLVYKLFSDFISKLVSFSGILTHFFLVSGTYWASRYHVLSIHGYYTKLVLNLKATCPAKFKALEVQDRIKRNETGISIGDFATFTARFSLIFILENINFIMLLACNINSLLYPS
;
A
#
# COMPACT_ATOMS: atom_id res chain seq x y z
N MET A 1 20.20 -8.96 -19.80
CA MET A 1 21.36 -9.78 -20.22
C MET A 1 22.55 -8.84 -20.43
N CYS A 2 23.67 -9.04 -19.73
CA CYS A 2 24.94 -8.36 -20.04
C CYS A 2 25.66 -9.15 -21.13
N TYR A 3 25.84 -8.58 -22.31
CA TYR A 3 26.81 -9.07 -23.28
C TYR A 3 28.12 -8.32 -23.06
N GLN A 4 29.09 -8.97 -22.41
CA GLN A 4 30.44 -8.43 -22.27
C GLN A 4 31.15 -8.47 -23.64
N GLY A 5 31.77 -7.35 -24.03
CA GLY A 5 32.66 -7.29 -25.20
C GLY A 5 31.98 -7.11 -26.57
N ASN A 6 30.70 -6.70 -26.63
CA ASN A 6 30.04 -6.37 -27.90
C ASN A 6 29.44 -4.95 -27.86
N ASP A 7 30.26 -3.97 -28.21
CA ASP A 7 29.92 -2.54 -28.26
C ASP A 7 28.62 -2.25 -29.03
N LYS A 8 28.31 -3.08 -30.03
CA LYS A 8 27.07 -2.95 -30.81
C LYS A 8 25.83 -3.30 -29.99
N ILE A 9 25.88 -4.32 -29.15
CA ILE A 9 24.75 -4.71 -28.29
C ILE A 9 24.57 -3.69 -27.15
N ASP A 10 25.67 -3.19 -26.59
CA ASP A 10 25.66 -2.12 -25.57
C ASP A 10 25.06 -0.81 -26.14
N LEU A 11 25.34 -0.52 -27.41
CA LEU A 11 24.73 0.57 -28.18
C LEU A 11 23.21 0.40 -28.35
N TYR A 12 22.76 -0.78 -28.82
CA TYR A 12 21.33 -1.05 -29.06
C TYR A 12 20.50 -1.09 -27.78
N LEU A 13 21.07 -1.56 -26.67
CA LEU A 13 20.41 -1.58 -25.36
C LEU A 13 20.43 -0.23 -24.65
N ALA A 14 21.11 0.78 -25.23
CA ALA A 14 21.32 2.10 -24.65
C ALA A 14 21.66 1.96 -23.15
N ASN A 15 22.69 1.17 -22.83
CA ASN A 15 22.99 0.82 -21.45
C ASN A 15 23.24 2.07 -20.60
N LEU A 16 22.65 2.09 -19.40
CA LEU A 16 22.62 3.28 -18.54
C LEU A 16 23.96 3.56 -17.83
N ILE A 17 24.91 2.62 -17.85
CA ILE A 17 26.08 2.60 -16.94
C ILE A 17 27.38 2.39 -17.75
N SER A 18 28.35 3.27 -17.52
CA SER A 18 29.71 3.21 -18.09
C SER A 18 30.48 1.95 -17.64
N GLU A 19 31.47 1.54 -18.44
CA GLU A 19 32.26 0.31 -18.25
C GLU A 19 33.21 0.36 -17.05
N ASP A 20 33.55 1.55 -16.54
CA ASP A 20 34.62 1.75 -15.55
C ASP A 20 34.31 1.24 -14.11
N VAL A 21 33.11 0.71 -13.85
CA VAL A 21 32.73 0.16 -12.53
C VAL A 21 32.01 -1.19 -12.68
N THR A 22 32.77 -2.20 -13.11
CA THR A 22 32.27 -3.53 -13.52
C THR A 22 31.40 -4.30 -12.50
N PRO A 23 31.71 -4.36 -11.19
CA PRO A 23 30.81 -5.03 -10.22
C PRO A 23 29.55 -4.22 -9.90
N SER A 24 29.62 -2.88 -9.99
CA SER A 24 28.48 -1.98 -9.75
C SER A 24 27.46 -2.04 -10.89
N LYS A 25 27.93 -2.12 -12.14
CA LYS A 25 27.08 -2.16 -13.35
C LYS A 25 26.14 -3.37 -13.37
N THR A 26 26.68 -4.56 -13.09
CA THR A 26 25.90 -5.80 -13.12
C THR A 26 24.83 -5.81 -12.02
N SER A 27 25.20 -5.41 -10.81
CA SER A 27 24.28 -5.35 -9.67
C SER A 27 23.18 -4.30 -9.87
N MET A 28 23.51 -3.12 -10.42
CA MET A 28 22.54 -2.07 -10.70
C MET A 28 21.57 -2.47 -11.81
N LEU A 29 22.07 -3.13 -12.87
CA LEU A 29 21.23 -3.65 -13.94
C LEU A 29 20.35 -4.80 -13.45
N ALA A 30 20.87 -5.70 -12.62
CA ALA A 30 20.08 -6.76 -12.00
C ALA A 30 18.96 -6.18 -11.13
N LEU A 31 19.29 -5.25 -10.22
CA LEU A 31 18.30 -4.57 -9.37
C LEU A 31 17.24 -3.87 -10.22
N THR A 32 17.64 -3.08 -11.22
CA THR A 32 16.70 -2.37 -12.10
C THR A 32 15.74 -3.33 -12.82
N ASN A 33 16.24 -4.47 -13.32
CA ASN A 33 15.39 -5.46 -13.98
C ASN A 33 14.43 -6.14 -13.00
N ILE A 34 14.90 -6.47 -11.79
CA ILE A 34 14.06 -7.06 -10.74
C ILE A 34 12.96 -6.06 -10.35
N THR A 35 13.31 -4.80 -10.08
CA THR A 35 12.33 -3.75 -9.74
C THR A 35 11.29 -3.57 -10.85
N ILE A 36 11.73 -3.46 -12.12
CA ILE A 36 10.80 -3.31 -13.26
C ILE A 36 9.89 -4.53 -13.38
N PHE A 37 10.44 -5.75 -13.22
CA PHE A 37 9.66 -6.97 -13.28
C PHE A 37 8.60 -7.03 -12.17
N ILE A 38 8.97 -6.74 -10.92
CA ILE A 38 8.05 -6.73 -9.78
C ILE A 38 6.93 -5.71 -9.99
N LEU A 39 7.27 -4.50 -10.43
CA LEU A 39 6.26 -3.45 -10.63
C LEU A 39 5.38 -3.71 -11.87
N PHE A 40 5.94 -4.31 -12.93
CA PHE A 40 5.17 -4.73 -14.10
C PHE A 40 4.21 -5.87 -13.75
N ALA A 41 4.66 -6.86 -13.00
CA ALA A 41 3.82 -7.94 -12.48
C ALA A 41 2.72 -7.41 -11.57
N LEU A 42 3.00 -6.41 -10.72
CA LEU A 42 1.98 -5.73 -9.92
C LEU A 42 0.92 -5.08 -10.82
N ARG A 43 1.35 -4.34 -11.85
CA ARG A 43 0.44 -3.67 -12.78
C ARG A 43 -0.46 -4.67 -13.50
N GLU A 44 0.12 -5.76 -14.01
CA GLU A 44 -0.65 -6.81 -14.68
C GLU A 44 -1.60 -7.51 -13.71
N TYR A 45 -1.16 -7.74 -12.47
CA TYR A 45 -2.01 -8.29 -11.42
C TYR A 45 -3.19 -7.36 -11.11
N ILE A 46 -2.97 -6.04 -11.04
CA ILE A 46 -4.04 -5.04 -10.87
C ILE A 46 -5.06 -5.13 -12.03
N HIS A 47 -4.59 -5.21 -13.27
CA HIS A 47 -5.49 -5.38 -14.42
C HIS A 47 -6.25 -6.71 -14.39
N TYR A 48 -5.60 -7.79 -13.94
CA TYR A 48 -6.24 -9.08 -13.77
C TYR A 48 -7.37 -9.04 -12.72
N ILE A 49 -7.11 -8.48 -11.53
CA ILE A 49 -8.13 -8.37 -10.48
C ILE A 49 -9.26 -7.41 -10.88
N GLU A 50 -8.96 -6.36 -11.64
CA GLU A 50 -9.94 -5.43 -12.21
C GLU A 50 -10.87 -6.16 -13.20
N ARG A 51 -10.28 -6.92 -14.15
CA ARG A 51 -11.03 -7.71 -15.13
C ARG A 51 -11.88 -8.80 -14.48
N SER A 52 -11.39 -9.38 -13.39
CA SER A 52 -12.11 -10.40 -12.63
C SER A 52 -13.22 -9.83 -11.75
N GLY A 53 -13.35 -8.50 -11.67
CA GLY A 53 -14.38 -7.83 -10.88
C GLY A 53 -14.10 -7.82 -9.38
N TYR A 54 -12.88 -8.12 -8.93
CA TYR A 54 -12.53 -8.06 -7.51
C TYR A 54 -12.43 -6.62 -6.98
N LEU A 55 -12.17 -5.64 -7.84
CA LEU A 55 -12.14 -4.21 -7.46
C LEU A 55 -13.54 -3.55 -7.44
N THR A 56 -14.62 -4.32 -7.37
CA THR A 56 -15.99 -3.77 -7.28
C THR A 56 -16.21 -2.85 -6.08
N SER A 57 -15.51 -3.08 -4.97
CA SER A 57 -15.56 -2.23 -3.78
C SER A 57 -15.10 -0.79 -4.04
N LEU A 58 -14.24 -0.58 -5.04
CA LEU A 58 -13.80 0.75 -5.45
C LEU A 58 -14.85 1.49 -6.30
N ARG A 59 -15.87 0.80 -6.84
CA ARG A 59 -16.94 1.44 -7.62
C ARG A 59 -17.77 2.41 -6.79
N SER A 60 -17.84 2.21 -5.47
CA SER A 60 -18.44 3.17 -4.55
C SER A 60 -17.85 4.58 -4.70
N PHE A 61 -16.57 4.70 -5.08
CA PHE A 61 -15.94 6.00 -5.35
C PHE A 61 -16.39 6.64 -6.66
N VAL A 62 -16.80 5.84 -7.65
CA VAL A 62 -17.42 6.35 -8.89
C VAL A 62 -18.79 6.95 -8.56
N ASP A 63 -19.59 6.26 -7.75
CA ASP A 63 -20.89 6.78 -7.32
C ASP A 63 -20.75 8.04 -6.49
N ILE A 64 -19.76 8.10 -5.58
CA ILE A 64 -19.41 9.30 -4.81
C ILE A 64 -18.97 10.45 -5.74
N ARG A 65 -18.23 10.15 -6.81
CA ARG A 65 -17.80 11.17 -7.76
C ARG A 65 -18.97 11.80 -8.51
N ILE A 66 -19.97 11.00 -8.87
CA ILE A 66 -21.14 11.44 -9.65
C ILE A 66 -22.15 12.17 -8.76
N HIS A 67 -22.45 11.61 -7.58
CA HIS A 67 -23.55 12.07 -6.71
C HIS A 67 -23.08 12.90 -5.51
N GLY A 68 -21.76 13.04 -5.32
CA GLY A 68 -21.16 13.64 -4.13
C GLY A 68 -21.19 12.71 -2.92
N VAL A 69 -20.54 13.15 -1.83
CA VAL A 69 -20.58 12.43 -0.55
C VAL A 69 -21.88 12.78 0.17
N THR A 70 -22.96 12.06 -0.12
CA THR A 70 -24.22 12.14 0.61
C THR A 70 -24.29 11.01 1.64
N TYR A 71 -24.83 11.30 2.82
CA TYR A 71 -24.77 10.40 3.97
C TYR A 71 -25.71 9.19 3.85
N GLU A 72 -26.85 9.35 3.18
CA GLU A 72 -27.86 8.30 2.98
C GLU A 72 -27.40 7.14 2.08
N PRO A 73 -26.92 7.35 0.84
CA PRO A 73 -26.51 6.24 -0.03
C PRO A 73 -25.26 5.50 0.50
N LEU A 74 -24.43 6.20 1.28
CA LEU A 74 -23.25 5.61 1.92
C LEU A 74 -23.56 4.97 3.27
N LYS A 75 -24.81 5.01 3.77
CA LYS A 75 -25.20 4.48 5.10
C LYS A 75 -24.31 5.01 6.24
N LEU A 76 -23.89 6.28 6.15
CA LEU A 76 -23.07 6.96 7.14
C LEU A 76 -23.91 7.98 7.92
N ASN A 77 -23.56 8.21 9.18
CA ASN A 77 -24.08 9.35 9.92
C ASN A 77 -23.50 10.67 9.36
N GLU A 78 -24.21 11.78 9.52
CA GLU A 78 -23.80 13.09 8.97
C GLU A 78 -22.36 13.49 9.39
N ARG A 79 -22.03 13.30 10.67
CA ARG A 79 -20.69 13.57 11.21
C ARG A 79 -19.62 12.72 10.51
N CYS A 80 -19.82 11.41 10.42
CA CYS A 80 -18.86 10.47 9.82
C CYS A 80 -18.72 10.73 8.32
N SER A 81 -19.81 11.03 7.62
CA SER A 81 -19.81 11.42 6.21
C SER A 81 -18.96 12.69 5.98
N ARG A 82 -19.09 13.70 6.84
CA ARG A 82 -18.30 14.94 6.75
C ARG A 82 -16.81 14.70 7.00
N ILE A 83 -16.47 13.87 7.99
CA ILE A 83 -15.07 13.50 8.29
C ILE A 83 -14.48 12.71 7.13
N PHE A 84 -15.20 11.69 6.65
CA PHE A 84 -14.79 10.88 5.51
C PHE A 84 -14.58 11.71 4.25
N SER A 85 -15.51 12.62 3.93
CA SER A 85 -15.40 13.54 2.80
C SER A 85 -14.10 14.35 2.84
N LYS A 86 -13.77 14.92 4.02
CA LYS A 86 -12.51 15.66 4.21
C LYS A 86 -11.29 14.77 4.02
N ILE A 87 -11.28 13.58 4.61
CA ILE A 87 -10.16 12.62 4.47
C ILE A 87 -9.99 12.21 3.02
N CYS A 88 -11.06 11.80 2.34
CA CYS A 88 -11.06 11.38 0.95
C CYS A 88 -10.57 12.52 0.04
N HIS A 89 -11.04 13.74 0.25
CA HIS A 89 -10.58 14.91 -0.48
C HIS A 89 -9.07 15.17 -0.28
N ILE A 90 -8.58 15.09 0.96
CA ILE A 90 -7.15 15.22 1.25
C ILE A 90 -6.35 14.11 0.56
N LEU A 91 -6.80 12.86 0.63
CA LEU A 91 -6.13 11.73 -0.01
C LEU A 91 -6.06 11.90 -1.52
N MET A 92 -7.17 12.24 -2.17
CA MET A 92 -7.24 12.37 -3.63
C MET A 92 -6.42 13.56 -4.15
N ILE A 93 -6.47 14.71 -3.47
CA ILE A 93 -5.64 15.86 -3.85
C ILE A 93 -4.16 15.54 -3.70
N ASN A 94 -3.76 14.93 -2.57
CA ASN A 94 -2.37 14.55 -2.38
C ASN A 94 -1.95 13.45 -3.35
N GLY A 95 -2.85 12.51 -3.70
CA GLY A 95 -2.60 11.50 -4.73
C GLY A 95 -2.32 12.10 -6.10
N ILE A 96 -3.11 13.08 -6.53
CA ILE A 96 -2.87 13.80 -7.78
C ILE A 96 -1.55 14.58 -7.73
N ARG A 97 -1.27 15.27 -6.61
CA ARG A 97 0.00 15.99 -6.43
C ARG A 97 1.21 15.06 -6.45
N SER A 98 1.12 13.90 -5.81
CA SER A 98 2.14 12.86 -5.82
C SER A 98 2.35 12.29 -7.23
N LEU A 99 1.29 12.12 -8.02
CA LEU A 99 1.39 11.69 -9.42
C LEU A 99 2.13 12.73 -10.28
N ILE A 100 1.80 14.02 -10.13
CA ILE A 100 2.49 15.10 -10.84
C ILE A 100 3.96 15.15 -10.43
N LEU A 101 4.24 15.06 -9.12
CA LEU A 101 5.60 15.02 -8.59
C LEU A 101 6.37 13.81 -9.13
N LEU A 102 5.74 12.63 -9.22
CA LEU A 102 6.33 11.44 -9.82
C LEU A 102 6.70 11.70 -11.29
N CYS A 103 5.83 12.31 -12.09
CA CYS A 103 6.12 12.61 -13.49
C CYS A 103 7.34 13.55 -13.64
N VAL A 104 7.39 14.61 -12.83
CA VAL A 104 8.53 15.54 -12.82
C VAL A 104 9.79 14.82 -12.37
N TRP A 105 9.72 14.08 -11.27
CA TRP A 105 10.85 13.34 -10.72
C TRP A 105 11.39 12.27 -11.69
N ALA A 106 10.52 11.47 -12.29
CA ALA A 106 10.89 10.44 -13.27
C ALA A 106 11.57 11.05 -14.50
N THR A 107 11.06 12.19 -14.96
CA THR A 107 11.65 12.94 -16.08
C THR A 107 13.03 13.47 -15.72
N SER A 108 13.15 14.20 -14.61
CA SER A 108 14.40 14.78 -14.14
C SER A 108 15.45 13.71 -13.84
N LEU A 109 15.05 12.61 -13.17
CA LEU A 109 15.94 11.50 -12.84
C LEU A 109 16.47 10.82 -14.10
N THR A 110 15.58 10.51 -15.06
CA THR A 110 15.99 9.84 -16.30
C THR A 110 16.97 10.71 -17.09
N ILE A 111 16.70 12.02 -17.20
CA ILE A 111 17.61 12.96 -17.86
C ILE A 111 18.93 13.04 -17.08
N MET A 112 18.91 13.25 -15.76
CA MET A 112 20.14 13.36 -14.97
C MET A 112 21.00 12.10 -15.05
N LEU A 113 20.42 10.91 -14.89
CA LEU A 113 21.16 9.65 -15.00
C LEU A 113 21.79 9.49 -16.39
N ARG A 114 21.09 9.89 -17.45
CA ARG A 114 21.59 9.83 -18.83
C ARG A 114 22.70 10.84 -19.10
N LEU A 115 22.64 12.02 -18.49
CA LEU A 115 23.67 13.06 -18.66
C LEU A 115 24.90 12.83 -17.76
N TYR A 116 24.74 12.12 -16.64
CA TYR A 116 25.79 11.90 -15.63
C TYR A 116 26.97 11.06 -16.15
N PHE A 117 26.72 10.07 -17.00
CA PHE A 117 27.77 9.19 -17.50
C PHE A 117 28.43 9.77 -18.76
N SER A 118 29.74 10.03 -18.68
CA SER A 118 30.55 10.59 -19.77
C SER A 118 30.60 9.71 -21.03
N ALA A 119 30.52 8.37 -20.86
CA ALA A 119 30.50 7.40 -21.96
C ALA A 119 29.32 7.61 -22.94
N THR A 120 28.28 8.32 -22.51
CA THR A 120 27.12 8.60 -23.35
C THR A 120 27.43 9.59 -24.48
N TYR A 121 28.49 10.40 -24.35
CA TYR A 121 28.92 11.37 -25.36
C TYR A 121 30.10 10.89 -26.22
N ALA A 122 30.52 9.63 -26.06
CA ALA A 122 31.71 9.11 -26.73
C ALA A 122 31.57 9.04 -28.27
N THR A 123 30.36 8.79 -28.79
CA THR A 123 30.11 8.69 -30.24
C THR A 123 28.80 9.37 -30.63
N LYS A 124 28.74 9.86 -31.88
CA LYS A 124 27.52 10.48 -32.44
C LYS A 124 26.33 9.51 -32.49
N GLU A 125 26.61 8.22 -32.71
CA GLU A 125 25.60 7.16 -32.70
C GLU A 125 24.98 6.97 -31.32
N ARG A 126 25.79 6.97 -30.24
CA ARG A 126 25.29 6.89 -28.85
C ARG A 126 24.36 8.06 -28.51
N ILE A 127 24.70 9.27 -28.96
CA ILE A 127 23.86 10.46 -28.77
C ILE A 127 22.52 10.31 -29.50
N PHE A 128 22.52 9.84 -30.75
CA PHE A 128 21.29 9.61 -31.52
C PHE A 128 20.36 8.61 -30.83
N PHE A 129 20.86 7.43 -30.44
CA PHE A 129 20.07 6.44 -29.72
C PHE A 129 19.55 6.97 -28.38
N MET A 130 20.34 7.76 -27.66
CA MET A 130 19.93 8.36 -26.38
C MET A 130 18.71 9.28 -26.53
N ILE A 131 18.66 10.11 -27.59
CA ILE A 131 17.54 11.02 -27.86
C ILE A 131 16.21 10.25 -27.99
N PHE A 132 16.23 9.08 -28.66
CA PHE A 132 15.02 8.24 -28.78
C PHE A 132 14.72 7.45 -27.50
N HIS A 133 15.75 7.02 -26.77
CA HIS A 133 15.56 6.14 -25.62
C HIS A 133 15.12 6.87 -24.35
N ILE A 134 15.44 8.16 -24.19
CA ILE A 134 15.00 8.99 -23.07
C ILE A 134 13.47 9.04 -22.95
N PRO A 135 12.70 9.48 -23.98
CA PRO A 135 11.25 9.57 -23.86
C PRO A 135 10.61 8.20 -23.62
N ILE A 136 11.12 7.13 -24.24
CA ILE A 136 10.64 5.77 -24.02
C ILE A 136 10.84 5.34 -22.56
N ALA A 137 12.03 5.60 -22.00
CA ALA A 137 12.33 5.27 -20.61
C ALA A 137 11.48 6.08 -19.62
N ILE A 138 11.25 7.36 -19.89
CA ILE A 138 10.37 8.21 -19.07
C ILE A 138 8.95 7.66 -19.06
N VAL A 139 8.38 7.35 -20.22
CA VAL A 139 7.02 6.81 -20.33
C VAL A 139 6.91 5.46 -19.62
N ALA A 140 7.90 4.57 -19.80
CA ALA A 140 7.93 3.29 -19.13
C ALA A 140 7.95 3.44 -17.59
N LEU A 141 8.85 4.30 -17.07
CA LEU A 141 8.98 4.54 -15.63
C LEU A 141 7.70 5.14 -15.04
N ILE A 142 7.12 6.15 -15.70
CA ILE A 142 5.85 6.77 -15.27
C ILE A 142 4.73 5.74 -15.26
N THR A 143 4.60 4.92 -16.30
CA THR A 143 3.52 3.92 -16.41
C THR A 143 3.57 2.90 -15.28
N VAL A 144 4.78 2.43 -14.96
CA VAL A 144 5.00 1.39 -13.96
C VAL A 144 4.82 1.95 -12.54
N CYS A 145 5.41 3.11 -12.22
CA CYS A 145 5.30 3.72 -10.90
C CYS A 145 3.92 4.35 -10.61
N SER A 146 3.24 4.89 -11.62
CA SER A 146 1.90 5.47 -11.43
C SER A 146 0.86 4.43 -11.02
N SER A 147 0.99 3.20 -11.50
CA SER A 147 0.11 2.08 -11.12
C SER A 147 0.20 1.80 -9.62
N LEU A 148 1.42 1.72 -9.07
CA LEU A 148 1.67 1.54 -7.63
C LEU A 148 1.12 2.69 -6.79
N LEU A 149 1.39 3.94 -7.17
CA LEU A 149 0.86 5.10 -6.44
C LEU A 149 -0.66 5.14 -6.47
N SER A 150 -1.26 4.94 -7.65
CA SER A 150 -2.71 5.00 -7.81
C SER A 150 -3.42 3.95 -6.97
N ILE A 151 -2.96 2.69 -7.00
CA ILE A 151 -3.57 1.64 -6.18
C ILE A 151 -3.40 1.93 -4.68
N GLY A 152 -2.25 2.45 -4.26
CA GLY A 152 -2.00 2.83 -2.86
C GLY A 152 -2.99 3.87 -2.34
N PHE A 153 -3.18 4.98 -3.06
CA PHE A 153 -4.15 6.00 -2.66
C PHE A 153 -5.60 5.50 -2.67
N ASN A 154 -5.96 4.63 -3.63
CA ASN A 154 -7.28 4.01 -3.68
C ASN A 154 -7.52 3.07 -2.49
N LEU A 155 -6.52 2.27 -2.10
CA LEU A 155 -6.61 1.40 -0.92
C LEU A 155 -6.72 2.20 0.37
N TRP A 156 -5.99 3.32 0.49
CA TRP A 156 -6.13 4.23 1.63
C TRP A 156 -7.52 4.89 1.70
N ALA A 157 -8.08 5.27 0.56
CA ALA A 157 -9.44 5.81 0.51
C ALA A 157 -10.48 4.75 0.89
N LEU A 158 -10.31 3.51 0.41
CA LEU A 158 -11.15 2.36 0.77
C LEU A 158 -11.08 2.08 2.27
N LEU A 159 -9.88 2.10 2.85
CA LEU A 159 -9.70 1.96 4.29
C LEU A 159 -10.40 3.08 5.07
N ALA A 160 -10.24 4.33 4.64
CA ALA A 160 -10.91 5.47 5.28
C ALA A 160 -12.45 5.32 5.23
N PHE A 161 -12.98 4.78 4.14
CA PHE A 161 -14.40 4.47 4.00
C PHE A 161 -14.85 3.40 4.99
N GLN A 162 -14.12 2.28 5.09
CA GLN A 162 -14.42 1.20 6.02
C GLN A 162 -14.38 1.67 7.49
N ILE A 163 -13.37 2.48 7.86
CA ILE A 163 -13.28 3.07 9.20
C ILE A 163 -14.49 3.99 9.47
N ALA A 164 -14.92 4.79 8.49
CA ALA A 164 -16.07 5.68 8.66
C ALA A 164 -17.38 4.92 8.89
N HIS A 165 -17.57 3.77 8.25
CA HIS A 165 -18.72 2.88 8.50
C HIS A 165 -18.75 2.37 9.93
N ILE A 166 -17.61 1.92 10.43
CA ILE A 166 -17.48 1.44 11.80
C ILE A 166 -17.73 2.57 12.80
N ASP A 167 -17.12 3.74 12.60
CA ASP A 167 -17.33 4.91 13.45
C ASP A 167 -18.79 5.37 13.46
N SER A 168 -19.48 5.27 12.32
CA SER A 168 -20.91 5.56 12.20
C SER A 168 -21.76 4.65 13.09
N ILE A 169 -21.49 3.34 13.08
CA ILE A 169 -22.18 2.37 13.94
C ILE A 169 -21.86 2.62 15.41
N ILE A 170 -20.61 2.91 15.74
CA ILE A 170 -20.21 3.24 17.12
C ILE A 170 -20.97 4.48 17.62
N ASP A 171 -21.11 5.52 16.80
CA ASP A 171 -21.85 6.73 17.18
C ASP A 171 -23.35 6.44 17.35
N GLN A 172 -23.95 5.56 16.53
CA GLN A 172 -25.33 5.10 16.74
C GLN A 172 -25.49 4.31 18.05
N ILE A 173 -24.55 3.42 18.37
CA ILE A 173 -24.56 2.66 19.64
C ILE A 173 -24.47 3.59 20.85
N LYS A 174 -23.60 4.61 20.78
CA LYS A 174 -23.48 5.64 21.84
C LYS A 174 -24.78 6.43 22.02
N TYR A 175 -25.43 6.79 20.91
CA TYR A 175 -26.72 7.47 20.94
C TYR A 175 -27.80 6.60 21.60
N LEU A 176 -27.89 5.32 21.21
CA LEU A 176 -28.80 4.36 21.82
C LEU A 176 -28.53 4.18 23.32
N PHE A 177 -27.27 4.13 23.73
CA PHE A 177 -26.89 4.07 25.14
C PHE A 177 -27.41 5.27 25.94
N SER A 178 -27.43 6.48 25.34
CA SER A 178 -27.94 7.68 26.00
C SER A 178 -29.47 7.72 26.17
N LYS A 179 -30.20 6.86 25.46
CA LYS A 179 -31.67 6.82 25.40
C LYS A 179 -32.33 5.69 26.19
N LEU A 180 -31.59 5.04 27.10
CA LEU A 180 -32.12 3.93 27.89
C LEU A 180 -33.43 4.32 28.63
N PRO A 181 -34.47 3.46 28.61
CA PRO A 181 -34.49 2.06 28.14
C PRO A 181 -34.59 1.89 26.63
N LEU A 182 -33.83 0.94 26.08
CA LEU A 182 -33.78 0.69 24.64
C LEU A 182 -35.02 -0.06 24.15
N SER A 183 -35.55 0.33 22.99
CA SER A 183 -36.59 -0.45 22.32
C SER A 183 -35.98 -1.63 21.53
N GLN A 184 -36.71 -2.75 21.45
CA GLN A 184 -36.30 -3.88 20.61
C GLN A 184 -36.09 -3.56 19.12
N PRO A 185 -36.94 -2.74 18.44
CA PRO A 185 -36.74 -2.43 17.02
C PRO A 185 -35.45 -1.64 16.77
N GLU A 186 -35.07 -0.72 17.65
CA GLU A 186 -33.80 0.02 17.54
C GLU A 186 -32.59 -0.90 17.66
N LEU A 187 -32.62 -1.84 18.62
CA LEU A 187 -31.55 -2.84 18.77
C LEU A 187 -31.42 -3.73 17.53
N ARG A 188 -32.56 -4.17 17.00
CA ARG A 188 -32.61 -5.00 15.80
C ARG A 188 -32.01 -4.27 14.60
N HIS A 189 -32.36 -3.00 14.43
CA HIS A 189 -31.85 -2.17 13.34
C HIS A 189 -30.32 -2.04 13.39
N VAL A 190 -29.75 -1.74 14.56
CA VAL A 190 -28.28 -1.64 14.70
C VAL A 190 -27.58 -2.98 14.48
N ASN A 191 -28.16 -4.08 14.93
CA ASN A 191 -27.61 -5.41 14.64
C ASN A 191 -27.62 -5.72 13.15
N GLU A 192 -28.70 -5.42 12.44
CA GLU A 192 -28.81 -5.62 10.99
C GLU A 192 -27.79 -4.76 10.23
N GLN A 193 -27.62 -3.49 10.62
CA GLN A 193 -26.59 -2.61 10.05
C GLN A 193 -25.17 -3.16 10.30
N MET A 194 -24.85 -3.58 11.52
CA MET A 194 -23.53 -4.11 11.85
C MET A 194 -23.22 -5.40 11.10
N ILE A 195 -24.19 -6.30 10.96
CA ILE A 195 -24.02 -7.53 10.17
C ILE A 195 -23.78 -7.20 8.69
N SER A 196 -24.52 -6.23 8.13
CA SER A 196 -24.30 -5.76 6.76
C SER A 196 -22.86 -5.25 6.59
N VAL A 197 -22.39 -4.37 7.47
CA VAL A 197 -21.04 -3.80 7.38
C VAL A 197 -19.96 -4.87 7.53
N LEU A 198 -20.13 -5.82 8.46
CA LEU A 198 -19.18 -6.94 8.61
C LEU A 198 -19.15 -7.83 7.35
N ASN A 199 -20.30 -8.11 6.73
CA ASN A 199 -20.36 -8.89 5.49
C ASN A 199 -19.70 -8.16 4.32
N ASP A 200 -19.98 -6.87 4.16
CA ASP A 200 -19.41 -6.04 3.10
C ASP A 200 -17.87 -5.93 3.26
N ASN A 201 -17.40 -5.84 4.52
CA ASN A 201 -15.98 -5.84 4.81
C ASN A 201 -15.33 -7.21 4.57
N ASP A 202 -15.93 -8.31 5.00
CA ASP A 202 -15.39 -9.65 4.76
C ASP A 202 -15.28 -9.94 3.26
N GLN A 203 -16.29 -9.51 2.48
CA GLN A 203 -16.24 -9.57 1.04
C GLN A 203 -15.08 -8.72 0.50
N THR A 204 -15.02 -7.44 0.86
CA THR A 204 -13.96 -6.52 0.41
C THR A 204 -12.57 -7.09 0.73
N ASN A 205 -12.38 -7.59 1.95
CA ASN A 205 -11.15 -8.19 2.43
C ASN A 205 -10.73 -9.39 1.58
N ARG A 206 -11.65 -10.33 1.29
CA ARG A 206 -11.37 -11.46 0.38
C ARG A 206 -11.00 -11.05 -1.03
N GLN A 207 -11.45 -9.89 -1.49
CA GLN A 207 -11.14 -9.38 -2.82
C GLN A 207 -9.75 -8.72 -2.89
N ILE A 208 -9.28 -8.13 -1.78
CA ILE A 208 -8.03 -7.33 -1.74
C ILE A 208 -6.88 -7.98 -0.96
N ASN A 209 -7.12 -9.04 -0.19
CA ASN A 209 -6.13 -9.64 0.72
C ASN A 209 -4.82 -10.03 0.02
N TYR A 210 -4.87 -10.63 -1.17
CA TYR A 210 -3.66 -11.01 -1.92
C TYR A 210 -2.99 -9.82 -2.60
N LEU A 211 -3.74 -8.74 -2.90
CA LEU A 211 -3.12 -7.47 -3.33
C LEU A 211 -2.34 -6.85 -2.18
N LEU A 212 -2.89 -6.87 -0.96
CA LEU A 212 -2.17 -6.45 0.25
C LEU A 212 -0.93 -7.32 0.48
N LEU A 213 -1.02 -8.64 0.30
CA LEU A 213 0.15 -9.53 0.38
C LEU A 213 1.23 -9.17 -0.66
N TYR A 214 0.83 -8.82 -1.87
CA TYR A 214 1.78 -8.37 -2.89
C TYR A 214 2.50 -7.09 -2.44
N LEU A 215 1.75 -6.11 -1.93
CA LEU A 215 2.28 -4.82 -1.49
C LEU A 215 3.15 -4.96 -0.24
N ASP A 216 2.63 -5.51 0.85
CA ASP A 216 3.36 -5.63 2.12
C ASP A 216 4.41 -6.74 2.12
N GLY A 217 4.33 -7.68 1.17
CA GLY A 217 5.33 -8.74 0.98
C GLY A 217 6.37 -8.36 -0.07
N LEU A 218 6.01 -8.40 -1.36
CA LEU A 218 6.98 -8.27 -2.45
C LEU A 218 7.59 -6.87 -2.55
N ILE A 219 6.80 -5.81 -2.37
CA ILE A 219 7.33 -4.43 -2.41
C ILE A 219 8.19 -4.15 -1.18
N ALA A 220 7.85 -4.68 -0.01
CA ALA A 220 8.67 -4.56 1.19
C ALA A 220 10.03 -5.25 1.05
N ILE A 221 10.04 -6.50 0.54
CA ILE A 221 11.27 -7.26 0.28
C ILE A 221 12.15 -6.53 -0.73
N GLU A 222 11.56 -5.98 -1.79
CA GLU A 222 12.31 -5.19 -2.78
C GLU A 222 12.94 -3.95 -2.14
N ALA A 223 12.22 -3.24 -1.27
CA ALA A 223 12.75 -2.10 -0.54
C ALA A 223 13.91 -2.51 0.41
N ASP A 224 13.83 -3.66 1.06
CA ASP A 224 14.92 -4.20 1.88
C ASP A 224 16.16 -4.54 1.05
N ILE A 225 15.98 -5.15 -0.13
CA ILE A 225 17.09 -5.44 -1.06
C ILE A 225 17.76 -4.13 -1.51
N MET A 226 16.97 -3.11 -1.83
CA MET A 226 17.48 -1.78 -2.17
C MET A 226 18.32 -1.18 -1.03
N LEU A 227 17.84 -1.27 0.21
CA LEU A 227 18.57 -0.77 1.39
C LEU A 227 19.84 -1.57 1.68
N LEU A 228 19.79 -2.89 1.52
CA LEU A 228 20.93 -3.78 1.68
C LEU A 228 22.04 -3.44 0.68
N PHE A 229 21.70 -3.32 -0.61
CA PHE A 229 22.68 -3.03 -1.66
C PHE A 229 23.33 -1.65 -1.52
N THR A 230 22.58 -0.68 -0.99
CA THR A 230 23.05 0.70 -0.84
C THR A 230 23.81 0.94 0.46
N LEU A 231 23.26 0.53 1.60
CA LEU A 231 23.79 0.86 2.92
C LEU A 231 24.87 -0.12 3.38
N VAL A 232 24.71 -1.41 3.08
CA VAL A 232 25.60 -2.47 3.56
C VAL A 232 26.68 -2.75 2.53
N TYR A 233 26.28 -3.19 1.34
CA TYR A 233 27.25 -3.57 0.30
C TYR A 233 27.87 -2.37 -0.42
N LYS A 234 27.26 -1.18 -0.32
CA LYS A 234 27.72 0.05 -0.99
C LYS A 234 28.05 -0.17 -2.47
N LEU A 235 27.17 -0.90 -3.17
CA LEU A 235 27.42 -1.35 -4.55
C LEU A 235 27.37 -0.23 -5.58
N PHE A 236 26.89 0.96 -5.21
CA PHE A 236 26.67 2.07 -6.12
C PHE A 236 27.46 3.31 -5.69
N SER A 237 27.69 4.22 -6.64
CA SER A 237 28.28 5.52 -6.35
C SER A 237 27.46 6.29 -5.30
N ASP A 238 28.11 7.19 -4.55
CA ASP A 238 27.48 7.92 -3.44
C ASP A 238 26.16 8.59 -3.82
N PHE A 239 26.08 9.15 -5.02
CA PHE A 239 24.87 9.78 -5.53
C PHE A 239 23.72 8.77 -5.72
N ILE A 240 23.99 7.65 -6.40
CA ILE A 240 23.00 6.59 -6.65
C ILE A 240 22.60 5.91 -5.35
N SER A 241 23.56 5.64 -4.48
CA SER A 241 23.32 5.05 -3.16
C SER A 241 22.37 5.90 -2.33
N LYS A 242 22.51 7.24 -2.34
CA LYS A 242 21.59 8.15 -1.65
C LYS A 242 20.18 8.13 -2.25
N LEU A 243 20.06 8.10 -3.58
CA LEU A 243 18.75 8.05 -4.24
C LEU A 243 18.01 6.74 -3.95
N VAL A 244 18.69 5.60 -4.10
CA VAL A 244 18.08 4.29 -3.90
C VAL A 244 17.74 4.05 -2.43
N SER A 245 18.62 4.44 -1.49
CA SER A 245 18.33 4.34 -0.05
C SER A 245 17.15 5.24 0.37
N PHE A 246 17.06 6.47 -0.15
CA PHE A 246 15.90 7.32 0.07
C PHE A 246 14.60 6.66 -0.43
N SER A 247 14.63 6.04 -1.61
CA SER A 247 13.46 5.34 -2.16
C SER A 247 13.03 4.13 -1.33
N GLY A 248 13.98 3.35 -0.81
CA GLY A 248 13.70 2.21 0.09
C GLY A 248 13.08 2.66 1.41
N ILE A 249 13.66 3.70 2.05
CA ILE A 249 13.12 4.28 3.30
C ILE A 249 11.71 4.84 3.07
N LEU A 250 11.51 5.56 1.98
CA LEU A 250 10.21 6.15 1.64
C LEU A 250 9.14 5.05 1.44
N THR A 251 9.51 3.96 0.78
CA THR A 251 8.62 2.81 0.56
C THR A 251 8.17 2.21 1.89
N HIS A 252 9.11 1.93 2.80
CA HIS A 252 8.79 1.44 4.15
C HIS A 252 7.93 2.41 4.95
N PHE A 253 8.22 3.71 4.87
CA PHE A 253 7.42 4.73 5.54
C PHE A 253 5.95 4.68 5.10
N PHE A 254 5.70 4.53 3.79
CA PHE A 254 4.34 4.42 3.26
C PHE A 254 3.65 3.12 3.65
N LEU A 255 4.35 1.98 3.55
CA LEU A 255 3.80 0.67 3.95
C LEU A 255 3.41 0.69 5.42
N VAL A 256 4.34 1.04 6.31
CA VAL A 256 4.13 1.10 7.77
C VAL A 256 3.01 2.07 8.15
N SER A 257 2.96 3.25 7.53
CA SER A 257 1.88 4.22 7.78
C SER A 257 0.53 3.64 7.36
N GLY A 258 0.50 2.93 6.22
CA GLY A 258 -0.67 2.21 5.73
C GLY A 258 -1.13 1.10 6.68
N THR A 259 -0.23 0.21 7.08
CA THR A 259 -0.55 -0.91 7.99
C THR A 259 -1.00 -0.40 9.37
N TYR A 260 -0.35 0.65 9.88
CA TYR A 260 -0.72 1.27 11.15
C TYR A 260 -2.09 1.92 11.08
N TRP A 261 -2.39 2.62 9.98
CA TRP A 261 -3.72 3.18 9.78
C TRP A 261 -4.77 2.07 9.62
N ALA A 262 -4.45 1.00 8.88
CA ALA A 262 -5.32 -0.15 8.71
C ALA A 262 -5.66 -0.81 10.04
N SER A 263 -4.71 -0.83 10.98
CA SER A 263 -4.95 -1.33 12.34
C SER A 263 -6.02 -0.57 13.13
N ARG A 264 -6.35 0.67 12.76
CA ARG A 264 -7.45 1.41 13.39
C ARG A 264 -8.81 0.81 13.08
N TYR A 265 -8.92 0.05 11.98
CA TYR A 265 -10.13 -0.70 11.65
C TYR A 265 -10.41 -1.83 12.65
N HIS A 266 -9.47 -2.15 13.56
CA HIS A 266 -9.62 -3.28 14.47
C HIS A 266 -10.92 -3.19 15.28
N VAL A 267 -11.80 -4.14 14.98
CA VAL A 267 -13.21 -4.24 15.42
C VAL A 267 -13.36 -4.41 16.94
N LEU A 268 -12.24 -4.58 17.66
CA LEU A 268 -12.21 -4.76 19.11
C LEU A 268 -12.76 -3.54 19.88
N SER A 269 -12.62 -2.34 19.31
CA SER A 269 -13.21 -1.12 19.87
C SER A 269 -14.74 -1.21 19.94
N ILE A 270 -15.37 -1.83 18.93
CA ILE A 270 -16.81 -2.06 18.85
C ILE A 270 -17.26 -3.09 19.89
N HIS A 271 -16.45 -4.12 20.12
CA HIS A 271 -16.74 -5.17 21.11
C HIS A 271 -17.07 -4.57 22.48
N GLY A 272 -16.29 -3.58 22.93
CA GLY A 272 -16.52 -2.91 24.21
C GLY A 272 -17.84 -2.14 24.26
N TYR A 273 -18.22 -1.47 23.18
CA TYR A 273 -19.51 -0.76 23.07
C TYR A 273 -20.70 -1.73 23.02
N TYR A 274 -20.58 -2.82 22.25
CA TYR A 274 -21.60 -3.88 22.20
C TYR A 274 -21.77 -4.58 23.54
N THR A 275 -20.68 -4.88 24.24
CA THR A 275 -20.71 -5.51 25.57
C THR A 275 -21.52 -4.65 26.55
N LYS A 276 -21.23 -3.35 26.60
CA LYS A 276 -21.97 -2.41 27.46
C LYS A 276 -23.45 -2.34 27.09
N LEU A 277 -23.76 -2.35 25.80
CA LEU A 277 -25.12 -2.29 25.30
C LEU A 277 -25.92 -3.57 25.63
N VAL A 278 -25.31 -4.74 25.50
CA VAL A 278 -25.92 -6.03 25.86
C VAL A 278 -26.16 -6.18 27.36
N LEU A 279 -25.20 -5.74 28.19
CA LEU A 279 -25.30 -5.80 29.66
C LEU A 279 -26.42 -4.91 30.22
N ASN A 280 -26.67 -3.75 29.61
CA ASN A 280 -27.69 -2.80 30.07
C ASN A 280 -29.12 -3.11 29.60
N LEU A 281 -29.31 -4.12 28.74
CA LEU A 281 -30.63 -4.58 28.32
C LEU A 281 -31.27 -5.45 29.40
N LYS A 282 -32.30 -4.88 30.07
CA LYS A 282 -33.08 -5.54 31.14
C LYS A 282 -33.87 -6.77 30.66
N ALA A 283 -34.34 -6.78 29.41
CA ALA A 283 -35.15 -7.87 28.86
C ALA A 283 -34.33 -8.79 27.94
N THR A 284 -34.49 -10.10 28.12
CA THR A 284 -34.07 -11.12 27.15
C THR A 284 -35.00 -11.07 25.94
N CYS A 285 -34.45 -10.75 24.77
CA CYS A 285 -35.19 -10.66 23.52
C CYS A 285 -34.37 -11.24 22.35
N PRO A 286 -35.01 -11.62 21.23
CA PRO A 286 -34.31 -12.12 20.05
C PRO A 286 -33.20 -11.17 19.56
N ALA A 287 -33.43 -9.86 19.64
CA ALA A 287 -32.44 -8.85 19.28
C ALA A 287 -31.21 -8.86 20.21
N LYS A 288 -31.34 -9.27 21.48
CA LYS A 288 -30.21 -9.45 22.40
C LYS A 288 -29.37 -10.66 22.02
N PHE A 289 -29.97 -11.78 21.61
CA PHE A 289 -29.24 -12.95 21.11
C PHE A 289 -28.48 -12.62 19.82
N LYS A 290 -29.08 -11.84 18.92
CA LYS A 290 -28.40 -11.40 17.71
C LYS A 290 -27.21 -10.47 18.02
N ALA A 291 -27.33 -9.61 19.02
CA ALA A 291 -26.22 -8.77 19.47
C ALA A 291 -25.06 -9.60 20.06
N LEU A 292 -25.36 -10.71 20.76
CA LEU A 292 -24.35 -11.65 21.25
C LEU A 292 -23.65 -12.41 20.10
N GLU A 293 -24.38 -12.80 19.06
CA GLU A 293 -23.79 -13.41 17.84
C GLU A 293 -22.83 -12.44 17.14
N VAL A 294 -23.23 -11.17 17.00
CA VAL A 294 -22.37 -10.11 16.46
C VAL A 294 -21.13 -9.95 17.33
N GLN A 295 -21.28 -9.94 18.66
CA GLN A 295 -20.16 -9.84 19.59
C GLN A 295 -19.19 -11.04 19.48
N ASP A 296 -19.70 -12.26 19.33
CA ASP A 296 -18.89 -13.47 19.12
C ASP A 296 -18.13 -13.38 17.80
N ARG A 297 -18.78 -12.94 16.72
CA ARG A 297 -18.15 -12.72 15.42
C ARG A 297 -17.00 -11.71 15.51
N ILE A 298 -17.21 -10.56 16.15
CA ILE A 298 -16.18 -9.52 16.37
C ILE A 298 -14.98 -10.04 17.18
N LYS A 299 -15.19 -11.03 18.04
CA LYS A 299 -14.14 -11.61 18.87
C LYS A 299 -13.28 -12.62 18.11
N ARG A 300 -13.74 -13.14 16.97
CA ARG A 300 -12.94 -14.09 16.18
C ARG A 300 -11.70 -13.40 15.64
N ASN A 301 -10.56 -14.10 15.71
CA ASN A 301 -9.27 -13.61 15.20
C ASN A 301 -9.26 -13.35 13.67
N GLU A 302 -10.35 -13.70 12.98
CA GLU A 302 -10.54 -13.53 11.54
C GLU A 302 -11.19 -12.18 11.18
N THR A 303 -11.80 -11.47 12.14
CA THR A 303 -12.45 -10.17 11.83
C THR A 303 -11.43 -9.04 11.81
N GLY A 304 -11.00 -8.68 10.60
CA GLY A 304 -10.07 -7.59 10.33
C GLY A 304 -9.70 -7.53 8.85
N ILE A 305 -8.78 -6.64 8.50
CA ILE A 305 -8.18 -6.60 7.17
C ILE A 305 -6.99 -7.57 7.18
N SER A 306 -7.01 -8.58 6.31
CA SER A 306 -6.00 -9.64 6.23
C SER A 306 -5.05 -9.45 5.05
N ILE A 307 -3.82 -9.89 5.25
CA ILE A 307 -2.75 -9.96 4.25
C ILE A 307 -2.66 -11.42 3.78
N GLY A 308 -3.23 -11.71 2.61
CA GLY A 308 -3.38 -13.08 2.11
C GLY A 308 -3.95 -14.02 3.18
N ASP A 309 -3.30 -15.16 3.36
CA ASP A 309 -3.57 -16.15 4.43
C ASP A 309 -2.57 -16.04 5.60
N PHE A 310 -1.73 -15.00 5.62
CA PHE A 310 -0.62 -14.87 6.58
C PHE A 310 -1.05 -14.26 7.91
N ALA A 311 -1.60 -13.04 7.87
CA ALA A 311 -1.82 -12.25 9.08
C ALA A 311 -2.95 -11.23 8.89
N THR A 312 -3.45 -10.69 10.01
CA THR A 312 -4.37 -9.56 10.04
C THR A 312 -3.65 -8.28 10.49
N PHE A 313 -4.03 -7.14 9.91
CA PHE A 313 -3.48 -5.84 10.32
C PHE A 313 -3.90 -5.51 11.74
N THR A 314 -2.96 -5.64 12.65
CA THR A 314 -3.07 -5.18 14.04
C THR A 314 -1.99 -4.15 14.31
N ALA A 315 -2.16 -3.34 15.36
CA ALA A 315 -1.14 -2.37 15.76
C ALA A 315 0.17 -3.10 16.11
N ARG A 316 0.04 -4.29 16.73
CA ARG A 316 1.15 -5.19 17.01
C ARG A 316 1.82 -5.69 15.73
N PHE A 317 1.05 -6.08 14.71
CA PHE A 317 1.59 -6.48 13.42
C PHE A 317 2.43 -5.36 12.79
N SER A 318 1.94 -4.11 12.80
CA SER A 318 2.70 -2.98 12.24
C SER A 318 4.04 -2.76 12.96
N LEU A 319 4.07 -2.91 14.28
CA LEU A 319 5.31 -2.82 15.07
C LEU A 319 6.25 -3.99 14.77
N ILE A 320 5.73 -5.22 14.71
CA ILE A 320 6.49 -6.42 14.35
C ILE A 320 7.08 -6.27 12.95
N PHE A 321 6.28 -5.81 11.99
CA PHE A 321 6.70 -5.59 10.61
C PHE A 321 7.90 -4.64 10.54
N ILE A 322 7.85 -3.48 11.20
CA ILE A 322 9.01 -2.56 11.27
C ILE A 322 10.23 -3.26 11.88
N LEU A 323 10.04 -3.94 13.00
CA LEU A 323 11.13 -4.62 13.73
C LEU A 323 11.74 -5.74 12.89
N GLU A 324 10.94 -6.50 12.16
CA GLU A 324 11.41 -7.57 11.29
C GLU A 324 12.24 -7.02 10.13
N ASN A 325 11.79 -5.97 9.44
CA ASN A 325 12.57 -5.34 8.36
C ASN A 325 13.92 -4.78 8.89
N ILE A 326 13.91 -4.10 10.04
CA ILE A 326 15.15 -3.60 10.68
C ILE A 326 16.07 -4.76 11.08
N ASN A 327 15.53 -5.79 11.73
CA ASN A 327 16.31 -6.95 12.16
C ASN A 327 16.87 -7.72 10.96
N PHE A 328 16.13 -7.85 9.87
CA PHE A 328 16.57 -8.49 8.64
C PHE A 328 17.78 -7.77 8.04
N ILE A 329 17.68 -6.45 7.87
CA ILE A 329 18.79 -5.62 7.38
C ILE A 329 20.00 -5.71 8.33
N MET A 330 19.77 -5.64 9.64
CA MET A 330 20.82 -5.70 10.66
C MET A 330 21.54 -7.05 10.70
N LEU A 331 20.79 -8.17 10.69
CA LEU A 331 21.35 -9.52 10.68
C LEU A 331 22.20 -9.76 9.44
N LEU A 332 21.73 -9.31 8.27
CA LEU A 332 22.51 -9.38 7.05
C LEU A 332 23.77 -8.54 7.16
N ALA A 333 23.68 -7.30 7.64
CA ALA A 333 24.84 -6.43 7.83
C ALA A 333 25.90 -7.04 8.77
N CYS A 334 25.48 -7.61 9.90
CA CYS A 334 26.38 -8.26 10.85
C CYS A 334 27.05 -9.50 10.23
N ASN A 335 26.30 -10.37 9.55
CA ASN A 335 26.84 -11.58 8.93
C ASN A 335 27.80 -11.28 7.78
N ILE A 336 27.55 -10.22 7.00
CA ILE A 336 28.44 -9.81 5.91
C ILE A 336 29.74 -9.23 6.48
N ASN A 337 29.66 -8.41 7.52
CA ASN A 337 30.85 -7.85 8.17
C ASN A 337 31.71 -8.93 8.83
N SER A 338 31.12 -9.96 9.44
CA SER A 338 31.88 -11.08 10.00
C SER A 338 32.53 -11.96 8.94
N LEU A 339 31.94 -12.05 7.74
CA LEU A 339 32.54 -12.73 6.58
C LEU A 339 33.68 -11.95 5.94
N LEU A 340 33.59 -10.61 5.88
CA LEU A 340 34.62 -9.73 5.31
C LEU A 340 35.80 -9.47 6.25
N TYR A 341 35.55 -9.49 7.56
CA TYR A 341 36.55 -9.36 8.61
C TYR A 341 36.44 -10.55 9.57
N PRO A 342 36.91 -11.75 9.16
CA PRO A 342 36.99 -12.88 10.08
C PRO A 342 38.00 -12.54 11.16
N SER A 343 37.51 -12.42 12.40
CA SER A 343 38.32 -12.22 13.60
C SER A 343 39.26 -13.39 13.85
#